data_AF-A0A8H7X105-F1
#
_entry.id   AF-A0A8H7X105-F1
#
_cell.length_a   1.000
_cell.length_b   1.000
_cell.length_c   1.000
_cell.angle_alpha   90.00
_cell.angle_beta   90.00
_cell.angle_gamma   90.00
#
_symmetry.space_group_name_H-M   'P 1'
#
loop_
_entity.id
_entity.type
_entity.pdbx_description
1 polymer ?
#
loop_
_entity_poly.entity_id
_entity_poly.type
_entity_poly.pdbx_seq_one_letter_code
_entity_poly.pdbx_strand_id
1 'polypeptide(L)'
;MTPIQTIRGDPPFHKPPTPMTLGEAPIYRPSDSTLHWVDPLKNPPELHILPISALTGAPLGPSRILQLPDSVSVLYFRKNVPGSYICAYHAGIAFLDEETGRLDILREIIPESEKGRRRFNDGGVDRMGRFWAAEIDRVAVGEFGLGGPPLESYG
;
A
#
# COMPACT_ATOMS: atom_id res chain seq x y z
N MET A 1 -34.00 24.16 7.02
CA MET A 1 -32.79 23.43 6.62
C MET A 1 -33.22 22.11 6.00
N THR A 2 -32.78 21.81 4.78
CA THR A 2 -33.07 20.53 4.12
C THR A 2 -32.20 19.45 4.79
N PRO A 3 -32.74 18.28 5.17
CA PRO A 3 -31.94 17.22 5.78
C PRO A 3 -30.84 16.77 4.81
N ILE A 4 -29.61 16.61 5.32
CA ILE A 4 -28.52 15.98 4.57
C ILE A 4 -28.92 14.53 4.30
N GLN A 5 -28.95 14.13 3.02
CA GLN A 5 -29.20 12.76 2.63
C GLN A 5 -28.15 11.86 3.30
N THR A 6 -28.61 10.95 4.15
CA THR A 6 -27.74 9.99 4.83
C THR A 6 -27.99 8.61 4.25
N ILE A 7 -26.96 8.01 3.65
CA ILE A 7 -26.98 6.62 3.21
C ILE A 7 -26.35 5.79 4.33
N ARG A 8 -27.06 4.76 4.81
CA ARG A 8 -26.46 3.77 5.70
C ARG A 8 -25.75 2.74 4.82
N GLY A 9 -24.42 2.65 4.97
CA GLY A 9 -23.64 1.60 4.32
C GLY A 9 -23.87 0.23 4.96
N ASP A 10 -23.53 -0.82 4.22
CA ASP A 10 -23.47 -2.17 4.74
C ASP A 10 -22.40 -2.29 5.85
N PRO A 11 -22.45 -3.36 6.67
CA PRO A 11 -21.35 -3.67 7.57
C PRO A 11 -20.01 -3.72 6.83
N PRO A 12 -18.89 -3.40 7.50
CA PRO A 12 -17.57 -3.45 6.87
C PRO A 12 -17.30 -4.83 6.25
N PHE A 13 -16.82 -4.82 5.01
CA PHE A 13 -16.45 -6.01 4.25
C PHE A 13 -15.56 -6.96 5.05
N HIS A 14 -14.53 -6.41 5.71
CA HIS A 14 -13.61 -7.13 6.56
C HIS A 14 -13.16 -6.20 7.70
N LYS A 15 -12.85 -6.78 8.87
CA LYS A 15 -12.24 -6.07 9.99
C LYS A 15 -10.95 -6.81 10.37
N PRO A 16 -9.77 -6.24 10.13
CA PRO A 16 -8.53 -6.83 10.61
C PRO A 16 -8.53 -6.88 12.15
N PRO A 17 -7.78 -7.83 12.75
CA PRO A 17 -7.75 -8.00 14.21
C PRO A 17 -7.21 -6.77 14.96
N THR A 18 -6.40 -5.96 14.28
CA THR A 18 -5.91 -4.68 14.78
C THR A 18 -6.33 -3.56 13.82
N PRO A 19 -6.68 -2.36 14.31
CA PRO A 19 -6.99 -1.22 13.45
C PRO A 19 -5.82 -0.90 12.51
N MET A 20 -6.18 -0.41 11.32
CA MET A 20 -5.20 0.09 10.36
C MET A 20 -4.82 1.52 10.71
N THR A 21 -3.55 1.87 10.59
CA THR A 21 -3.12 3.27 10.62
C THR A 21 -3.43 3.92 9.28
N LEU A 22 -3.07 3.26 8.18
CA LEU A 22 -3.40 3.69 6.82
C LEU A 22 -3.43 2.46 5.89
N GLY A 23 -4.60 1.86 5.64
CA GLY A 23 -4.72 0.75 4.69
C GLY A 23 -4.55 1.24 3.24
N GLU A 24 -3.63 0.62 2.49
CA GLU A 24 -3.23 1.07 1.14
C GLU A 24 -2.99 -0.08 0.14
N ALA A 25 -3.00 0.27 -1.14
CA ALA A 25 -2.64 -0.59 -2.29
C ALA A 25 -3.26 -2.01 -2.30
N PRO A 26 -4.60 -2.14 -2.27
CA PRO A 26 -5.24 -3.45 -2.36
C PRO A 26 -5.03 -4.09 -3.74
N ILE A 27 -4.52 -5.32 -3.79
CA ILE A 27 -4.40 -6.13 -5.01
C ILE A 27 -4.96 -7.55 -4.81
N TYR A 28 -5.58 -8.11 -5.85
CA TYR A 28 -6.17 -9.45 -5.81
C TYR A 28 -5.36 -10.45 -6.62
N ARG A 29 -5.09 -11.62 -6.04
CA ARG A 29 -4.44 -12.76 -6.70
C ARG A 29 -5.48 -13.84 -7.06
N PRO A 30 -5.78 -14.04 -8.35
CA PRO A 30 -6.77 -15.04 -8.76
C PRO A 30 -6.35 -16.49 -8.51
N SER A 31 -5.05 -16.80 -8.51
CA SER A 31 -4.55 -18.19 -8.46
C SER A 31 -4.85 -18.90 -7.14
N ASP A 32 -4.97 -18.16 -6.05
CA ASP A 32 -5.27 -18.66 -4.70
C ASP A 32 -6.43 -17.90 -4.02
N SER A 33 -7.09 -17.01 -4.77
CA SER A 33 -8.20 -16.17 -4.32
C SER A 33 -7.90 -15.39 -3.04
N THR A 34 -6.86 -14.54 -3.10
CA THR A 34 -6.42 -13.74 -1.96
C THR A 34 -6.40 -12.24 -2.27
N LEU A 35 -6.84 -11.43 -1.31
CA LEU A 35 -6.72 -9.97 -1.33
C LEU A 35 -5.53 -9.55 -0.45
N HIS A 36 -4.62 -8.74 -1.00
CA HIS A 36 -3.39 -8.29 -0.36
C HIS A 36 -3.42 -6.77 -0.23
N TRP A 37 -2.97 -6.22 0.89
CA TRP A 37 -2.83 -4.77 1.09
C TRP A 37 -1.78 -4.47 2.16
N VAL A 38 -1.39 -3.21 2.28
CA VAL A 38 -0.36 -2.78 3.24
C VAL A 38 -0.91 -1.78 4.25
N ASP A 39 -0.20 -1.66 5.37
CA ASP A 39 -0.34 -0.58 6.34
C ASP A 39 1.02 0.12 6.54
N PRO A 40 1.44 1.01 5.61
CA PRO A 40 2.77 1.60 5.60
C PRO A 40 3.11 2.48 6.80
N LEU A 41 2.10 2.98 7.53
CA LEU A 41 2.28 3.91 8.64
C LEU A 41 2.15 3.24 10.01
N LYS A 42 1.83 1.95 10.05
CA LYS A 42 1.86 1.17 11.28
C LYS A 42 3.28 0.97 11.76
N ASN A 43 3.44 0.73 13.06
CA ASN A 43 4.74 0.46 13.66
C ASN A 43 4.68 -0.83 14.49
N PRO A 44 5.24 -1.95 14.00
CA PRO A 44 5.91 -2.10 12.69
C PRO A 44 4.91 -2.03 11.51
N PRO A 45 5.36 -1.67 10.28
CA PRO A 45 4.52 -1.71 9.08
C PRO A 45 4.05 -3.12 8.75
N GLU A 46 2.89 -3.27 8.10
CA GLU A 46 2.25 -4.57 7.90
C GLU A 46 1.91 -4.85 6.42
N LEU A 47 2.04 -6.11 5.99
CA LEU A 47 1.39 -6.68 4.81
C LEU A 47 0.28 -7.63 5.27
N HIS A 48 -0.92 -7.44 4.75
CA HIS A 48 -2.08 -8.26 5.02
C HIS A 48 -2.45 -9.12 3.82
N ILE A 49 -2.82 -10.37 4.08
CA ILE A 49 -3.23 -11.32 3.05
C ILE A 49 -4.49 -12.03 3.51
N LEU A 50 -5.60 -11.76 2.82
CA LEU A 50 -6.92 -12.26 3.17
C LEU A 50 -7.41 -13.28 2.15
N PRO A 51 -7.64 -14.53 2.55
CA PRO A 51 -8.39 -15.48 1.73
C PRO A 51 -9.83 -15.01 1.54
N ILE A 52 -10.30 -14.96 0.30
CA ILE A 52 -11.68 -14.62 -0.04
C ILE A 52 -12.31 -15.71 -0.90
N SER A 53 -13.65 -15.78 -0.87
CA SER A 53 -14.40 -16.67 -1.74
C SER A 53 -14.32 -16.18 -3.19
N ALA A 54 -13.77 -16.98 -4.10
CA ALA A 54 -13.77 -16.66 -5.52
C ALA A 54 -15.18 -16.50 -6.12
N LEU A 55 -16.20 -17.10 -5.48
CA LEU A 55 -17.59 -17.05 -5.93
C LEU A 55 -18.33 -15.81 -5.41
N THR A 56 -18.15 -15.47 -4.14
CA THR A 56 -18.96 -14.43 -3.46
C THR A 56 -18.17 -13.19 -3.09
N GLY A 57 -16.84 -13.21 -3.21
CA GLY A 57 -15.93 -12.18 -2.72
C GLY A 57 -15.81 -12.12 -1.19
N ALA A 58 -16.61 -12.88 -0.45
CA ALA A 58 -16.67 -12.79 1.01
C ALA A 58 -15.36 -13.27 1.66
N PRO A 59 -14.87 -12.61 2.74
CA PRO A 59 -13.74 -13.09 3.51
C PRO A 59 -14.00 -14.50 4.05
N LEU A 60 -13.02 -15.39 3.93
CA LEU A 60 -13.10 -16.76 4.46
C LEU A 60 -12.56 -16.88 5.89
N GLY A 61 -11.99 -15.81 6.44
CA GLY A 61 -11.38 -15.80 7.76
C GLY A 61 -10.64 -14.48 8.03
N PRO A 62 -9.75 -14.47 9.05
CA PRO A 62 -8.85 -13.35 9.29
C PRO A 62 -7.78 -13.24 8.19
N SER A 63 -7.22 -12.04 8.01
CA SER A 63 -6.01 -11.89 7.21
C SER A 63 -4.79 -12.47 7.95
N ARG A 64 -3.87 -13.09 7.20
CA ARG A 64 -2.49 -13.29 7.63
C ARG A 64 -1.80 -11.94 7.63
N ILE A 65 -1.03 -11.65 8.68
CA ILE A 65 -0.32 -10.37 8.85
C ILE A 65 1.17 -10.67 8.90
N LEU A 66 1.95 -10.00 8.05
CA LEU A 66 3.40 -9.97 8.11
C LEU A 66 3.86 -8.61 8.58
N GLN A 67 4.72 -8.59 9.60
CA GLN A 67 5.45 -7.38 9.97
C GLN A 67 6.60 -7.19 8.99
N LEU A 68 6.74 -5.98 8.48
CA LEU A 68 7.75 -5.61 7.50
C LEU A 68 8.89 -4.85 8.18
N PRO A 69 10.13 -4.96 7.67
CA PRO A 69 11.28 -4.25 8.23
C PRO A 69 11.26 -2.74 7.94
N ASP A 70 10.52 -2.31 6.90
CA ASP A 70 10.37 -0.92 6.52
C ASP A 70 8.99 -0.69 5.87
N SER A 71 8.59 0.57 5.76
CA SER A 71 7.33 0.98 5.15
C SER A 71 7.25 0.52 3.70
N VAL A 72 6.14 -0.12 3.31
CA VAL A 72 5.79 -0.44 1.93
C VAL A 72 4.42 0.17 1.65
N SER A 73 4.34 1.08 0.68
CA SER A 73 3.13 1.84 0.39
C SER A 73 2.37 1.35 -0.85
N VAL A 74 3.07 0.68 -1.76
CA VAL A 74 2.47 0.02 -2.93
C VAL A 74 3.26 -1.21 -3.34
N LEU A 75 2.55 -2.25 -3.76
CA LEU A 75 3.14 -3.52 -4.21
C LEU A 75 2.31 -4.17 -5.31
N TYR A 76 2.96 -4.97 -6.15
CA TYR A 76 2.34 -5.79 -7.19
C TYR A 76 3.03 -7.15 -7.32
N PHE A 77 2.27 -8.19 -7.70
CA PHE A 77 2.81 -9.53 -7.89
C PHE A 77 3.83 -9.58 -9.01
N ARG A 78 4.90 -10.36 -8.80
CA ARG A 78 5.89 -10.62 -9.85
C ARG A 78 5.46 -11.77 -10.74
N LYS A 79 5.40 -11.52 -12.04
CA LYS A 79 5.09 -12.55 -13.03
C LYS A 79 6.10 -13.69 -12.93
N ASN A 80 5.61 -14.92 -12.84
CA ASN A 80 6.40 -16.16 -12.76
C ASN A 80 7.33 -16.28 -11.54
N VAL A 81 7.12 -15.48 -10.48
CA VAL A 81 7.85 -15.60 -9.21
C VAL A 81 6.83 -15.66 -8.07
N PRO A 82 6.27 -16.86 -7.78
CA PRO A 82 5.28 -17.04 -6.71
C PRO A 82 5.82 -16.56 -5.36
N GLY A 83 4.94 -16.02 -4.52
CA GLY A 83 5.32 -15.53 -3.19
C GLY A 83 6.24 -14.31 -3.21
N SER A 84 6.28 -13.55 -4.31
CA SER A 84 7.13 -12.37 -4.42
C SER A 84 6.41 -11.19 -5.06
N TYR A 85 6.71 -10.00 -4.54
CA TYR A 85 6.19 -8.73 -5.02
C TYR A 85 7.33 -7.84 -5.50
N ILE A 86 7.03 -6.95 -6.44
CA ILE A 86 7.77 -5.70 -6.59
C ILE A 86 7.04 -4.63 -5.80
N CYS A 87 7.76 -3.80 -5.07
CA CYS A 87 7.16 -2.79 -4.21
C CYS A 87 7.97 -1.51 -4.16
N ALA A 88 7.27 -0.41 -3.84
CA ALA A 88 7.91 0.80 -3.37
C ALA A 88 7.98 0.75 -1.84
N TYR A 89 9.19 0.59 -1.31
CA TYR A 89 9.43 0.77 0.12
C TYR A 89 9.76 2.25 0.40
N HIS A 90 9.91 2.63 1.67
CA HIS A 90 10.05 4.03 2.11
C HIS A 90 10.91 4.88 1.17
N ALA A 91 12.09 4.37 0.78
CA ALA A 91 13.10 5.14 0.06
C ALA A 91 13.37 4.70 -1.39
N GLY A 92 12.67 3.69 -1.91
CA GLY A 92 13.02 3.15 -3.21
C GLY A 92 12.21 1.94 -3.64
N ILE A 93 12.79 1.14 -4.52
CA ILE A 93 12.16 -0.04 -5.11
C ILE A 93 12.86 -1.30 -4.59
N ALA A 94 12.07 -2.29 -4.20
CA ALA A 94 12.55 -3.57 -3.69
C ALA A 94 11.71 -4.73 -4.25
N PHE A 95 12.24 -5.95 -4.11
CA PHE A 95 11.40 -7.14 -4.07
C PHE A 95 11.02 -7.46 -2.63
N LEU A 96 9.78 -7.86 -2.41
CA LEU A 96 9.27 -8.31 -1.12
C LEU A 96 9.00 -9.81 -1.17
N ASP A 97 9.46 -10.52 -0.16
CA ASP A 97 9.24 -11.95 0.06
C ASP A 97 7.97 -12.16 0.91
N GLU A 98 6.99 -12.88 0.36
CA GLU A 98 5.68 -13.07 0.98
C GLU A 98 5.71 -13.96 2.23
N GLU A 99 6.71 -14.83 2.36
CA GLU A 99 6.81 -15.74 3.50
C GLU A 99 7.48 -15.05 4.68
N THR A 100 8.57 -14.34 4.40
CA THR A 100 9.49 -13.81 5.43
C THR A 100 9.32 -12.30 5.68
N GLY A 101 8.70 -11.56 4.76
CA GLY A 101 8.65 -10.09 4.82
C GLY A 101 9.96 -9.41 4.43
N ARG A 102 10.97 -10.16 3.97
CA ARG A 102 12.28 -9.63 3.59
C ARG A 102 12.17 -8.70 2.37
N LEU A 103 12.86 -7.56 2.45
CA LEU A 103 13.03 -6.63 1.34
C LEU A 103 14.41 -6.82 0.69
N ASP A 104 14.42 -7.24 -0.57
CA ASP A 104 15.61 -7.30 -1.41
C ASP A 104 15.69 -5.99 -2.24
N ILE A 105 16.44 -5.01 -1.74
CA ILE A 105 16.49 -3.65 -2.31
C ILE A 105 17.11 -3.66 -3.71
N LEU A 106 16.38 -3.12 -4.69
CA LEU A 106 16.84 -2.99 -6.07
C LEU A 106 17.48 -1.64 -6.33
N ARG A 107 16.84 -0.57 -5.82
CA ARG A 107 17.30 0.79 -6.02
C ARG A 107 16.79 1.71 -4.94
N GLU A 108 17.71 2.38 -4.27
CA GLU A 108 17.41 3.58 -3.49
C GLU A 108 17.25 4.78 -4.42
N ILE A 109 16.15 5.52 -4.23
CA ILE A 109 15.77 6.70 -5.03
C ILE A 109 15.74 7.95 -4.16
N ILE A 110 15.12 7.86 -2.97
CA ILE A 110 15.10 8.94 -1.99
C ILE A 110 16.40 8.87 -1.18
N PRO A 111 17.25 9.92 -1.23
CA PRO A 111 18.48 9.95 -0.43
C PRO A 111 18.19 9.90 1.07
N GLU A 112 19.13 9.39 1.85
CA GLU A 112 19.02 9.32 3.33
C GLU A 112 18.68 10.68 3.95
N SER A 113 19.30 11.76 3.46
CA SER A 113 19.05 13.14 3.91
C SER A 113 17.60 13.62 3.71
N GLU A 114 16.81 12.90 2.90
CA GLU A 114 15.45 13.27 2.54
C GLU A 114 14.39 12.28 3.02
N LYS A 115 14.77 11.15 3.66
CA LYS A 115 13.83 10.15 4.18
C LYS A 115 12.84 10.72 5.20
N GLY A 116 13.20 11.79 5.91
CA GLY A 116 12.29 12.51 6.82
C GLY A 116 11.25 13.38 6.11
N ARG A 117 11.49 13.76 4.85
CA ARG A 117 10.67 14.70 4.07
C ARG A 117 9.85 14.00 2.99
N ARG A 118 10.43 13.03 2.29
CA ARG A 118 9.79 12.32 1.19
C ARG A 118 9.56 10.86 1.55
N ARG A 119 8.51 10.29 0.95
CA ARG A 119 8.28 8.83 0.90
C ARG A 119 7.55 8.47 -0.39
N PHE A 120 7.65 7.22 -0.81
CA PHE A 120 6.73 6.69 -1.81
C PHE A 120 5.29 6.61 -1.27
N ASN A 121 4.29 6.85 -2.12
CA ASN A 121 2.88 6.71 -1.79
C ASN A 121 2.17 5.69 -2.69
N ASP A 122 1.67 6.11 -3.84
CA ASP A 122 0.87 5.25 -4.71
C ASP A 122 1.67 4.83 -5.95
N GLY A 123 1.16 3.83 -6.65
CA GLY A 123 1.79 3.28 -7.84
C GLY A 123 0.89 2.29 -8.59
N GLY A 124 1.39 1.86 -9.74
CA GLY A 124 0.65 1.00 -10.64
C GLY A 124 1.56 0.13 -11.49
N VAL A 125 1.02 -0.99 -11.96
CA VAL A 125 1.62 -1.73 -13.07
C VAL A 125 0.80 -1.48 -14.31
N ASP A 126 1.43 -0.97 -15.36
CA ASP A 126 0.73 -0.75 -16.62
C ASP A 126 0.50 -2.05 -17.41
N ARG A 127 -0.22 -1.94 -18.53
CA ARG A 127 -0.54 -3.09 -19.40
C ARG A 127 0.69 -3.79 -19.99
N MET A 128 1.86 -3.16 -19.98
CA MET A 128 3.12 -3.74 -20.45
C MET A 128 3.92 -4.39 -19.31
N GLY A 129 3.42 -4.32 -18.07
CA GLY A 129 4.11 -4.87 -16.91
C GLY A 129 5.16 -3.93 -16.32
N ARG A 130 5.17 -2.65 -16.68
CA ARG A 130 6.10 -1.67 -16.09
C ARG A 130 5.55 -1.18 -14.76
N PHE A 131 6.39 -1.18 -13.74
CA PHE A 131 6.05 -0.68 -12.41
C PHE A 131 6.30 0.83 -12.32
N TRP A 132 5.26 1.57 -11.94
CA TRP A 132 5.26 3.01 -11.72
C TRP A 132 5.01 3.27 -10.23
N ALA A 133 5.77 4.20 -9.64
CA ALA A 133 5.58 4.61 -8.26
C ALA A 133 5.80 6.12 -8.15
N ALA A 134 5.02 6.78 -7.30
CA ALA A 134 5.07 8.21 -7.07
C ALA A 134 5.48 8.54 -5.63
N GLU A 135 6.26 9.60 -5.49
CA GLU A 135 6.67 10.15 -4.20
C GLU A 135 5.70 11.25 -3.75
N ILE A 136 5.66 11.49 -2.44
CA ILE A 136 5.03 12.68 -1.86
C ILE A 136 6.02 13.42 -0.97
N ASP A 137 5.88 14.73 -0.89
CA ASP A 137 6.54 15.57 0.13
C ASP A 137 5.62 15.68 1.35
N ARG A 138 6.06 15.09 2.47
CA ARG A 138 5.32 15.07 3.75
C ARG A 138 5.24 16.44 4.40
N VAL A 139 6.23 17.31 4.17
CA VAL A 139 6.24 18.67 4.71
C VAL A 139 5.19 19.49 3.97
N ALA A 140 5.22 19.46 2.63
CA ALA A 140 4.22 20.17 1.84
C ALA A 140 2.79 19.67 2.12
N VAL A 141 2.58 18.35 2.23
CA VAL A 141 1.27 17.78 2.58
C VAL A 141 0.83 18.20 4.00
N GLY A 142 1.75 18.24 4.96
CA GLY A 142 1.46 18.65 6.33
C GLY A 142 1.17 20.14 6.49
N GLU A 143 1.85 21.00 5.72
CA GLU A 143 1.71 22.46 5.77
C GLU A 143 0.51 22.97 4.96
N PHE A 144 0.21 22.35 3.80
CA PHE A 144 -0.79 22.90 2.85
C PHE A 144 -2.03 22.02 2.66
N GLY A 145 -2.04 20.80 3.20
CA GLY A 145 -3.13 19.84 3.01
C GLY A 145 -3.25 19.28 1.59
N LEU A 146 -4.14 18.30 1.41
CA LEU A 146 -4.46 17.73 0.08
C LEU A 146 -5.21 18.77 -0.76
N GLY A 147 -4.47 19.57 -1.54
CA GLY A 147 -5.02 20.57 -2.48
C GLY A 147 -4.61 22.03 -2.22
N GLY A 148 -3.76 22.30 -1.23
CA GLY A 148 -3.17 23.62 -1.08
C GLY A 148 -2.19 23.92 -2.24
N PRO A 149 -2.19 25.13 -2.80
CA PRO A 149 -1.29 25.47 -3.90
C PRO A 149 0.17 25.32 -3.44
N PRO A 150 1.08 24.82 -4.29
CA PRO A 150 2.50 24.97 -4.04
C PRO A 150 2.80 26.46 -3.90
N LEU A 151 3.60 26.85 -2.90
CA LEU A 151 4.02 28.26 -2.73
C LEU A 151 4.80 28.78 -3.94
N GLU A 152 5.44 27.90 -4.71
CA GLU A 152 6.08 28.22 -5.98
C GLU A 152 5.85 27.05 -6.95
N SER A 153 5.39 27.37 -8.17
CA SER A 153 5.34 26.39 -9.25
C SER A 153 6.73 25.82 -9.47
N TYR A 154 6.86 24.49 -9.48
CA TYR A 154 8.10 23.88 -9.96
C TYR A 154 8.28 24.27 -11.43
N GLY A 155 9.21 25.20 -11.69
CA GLY A 155 9.89 25.46 -12.96
C GLY A 155 9.03 25.59 -14.21
#